data_AF-A0A6J2U2Z6-F1
#
_entry.id   AF-A0A6J2U2Z6-F1
#
_cell.length_a   1.000
_cell.length_b   1.000
_cell.length_c   1.000
_cell.angle_alpha   90.00
_cell.angle_beta   90.00
_cell.angle_gamma   90.00
#
_symmetry.space_group_name_H-M   'P 1'
#
loop_
_entity.id
_entity.type
_entity.pdbx_description
1 polymer ?
#
loop_
_entity_poly.entity_id
_entity_poly.type
_entity_poly.pdbx_seq_one_letter_code
_entity_poly.pdbx_strand_id
1 'polypeptide(L)'
;MGKKGGKKGKKKGKKGKKKPSVAAAPVAVEAPPCPPCPEKPKELQPLDPCPESTGPHDVVRAQPNHYPALLRIPETMAVVGSENGCYDSICKLLRAGFRCAERVFVMAPWGNYVVFRYHNNTDFIYFLFDGCTCDVNRFRYLDLSCGTAGFLFFDNLHDVISYIIQSRKTRLYLENLNKIAIDQIVEEYGAVTYTQKAKCMRFA
;
A
#
# COMPACT_ATOMS: atom_id res chain seq x y z
N MET A 1 39.06 -39.30 46.99
CA MET A 1 38.92 -40.73 47.36
C MET A 1 37.47 -41.17 47.20
N GLY A 2 37.17 -42.48 47.24
CA GLY A 2 35.81 -43.00 47.52
C GLY A 2 34.85 -43.13 46.32
N LYS A 3 34.79 -44.34 45.72
CA LYS A 3 33.63 -44.80 44.92
C LYS A 3 32.52 -45.32 45.86
N LYS A 4 31.28 -45.34 45.32
CA LYS A 4 30.07 -46.14 45.66
C LYS A 4 28.89 -45.29 46.18
N GLY A 5 27.64 -45.55 45.81
CA GLY A 5 27.18 -46.42 44.70
C GLY A 5 25.76 -46.98 44.85
N GLY A 6 24.96 -46.91 43.77
CA GLY A 6 23.64 -47.55 43.66
C GLY A 6 22.48 -46.75 44.27
N LYS A 7 21.21 -47.08 44.01
CA LYS A 7 20.68 -48.14 43.13
C LYS A 7 19.25 -47.79 42.68
N LYS A 8 19.00 -47.54 41.39
CA LYS A 8 17.62 -47.34 40.88
C LYS A 8 16.85 -48.66 40.85
N GLY A 9 15.88 -48.84 41.76
CA GLY A 9 14.94 -49.97 41.79
C GLY A 9 13.58 -49.58 41.18
N LYS A 10 13.04 -50.43 40.28
CA LYS A 10 11.83 -50.14 39.48
C LYS A 10 10.86 -51.33 39.51
N LYS A 11 9.67 -51.21 40.13
CA LYS A 11 8.47 -52.00 39.77
C LYS A 11 7.14 -51.54 40.43
N LYS A 12 6.07 -51.97 39.76
CA LYS A 12 4.62 -51.71 39.88
C LYS A 12 4.00 -51.98 41.28
N GLY A 13 2.91 -51.28 41.63
CA GLY A 13 2.18 -51.37 42.92
C GLY A 13 0.71 -51.86 42.85
N LYS A 14 -0.26 -50.95 42.58
CA LYS A 14 -1.74 -51.18 42.34
C LYS A 14 -2.68 -51.15 43.58
N LYS A 15 -3.90 -50.61 43.38
CA LYS A 15 -5.15 -50.64 44.22
C LYS A 15 -5.14 -49.89 45.58
N GLY A 16 -6.30 -49.33 45.99
CA GLY A 16 -6.42 -48.55 47.25
C GLY A 16 -7.82 -48.23 47.79
N LYS A 17 -8.33 -47.00 47.55
CA LYS A 17 -9.69 -46.47 47.86
C LYS A 17 -10.14 -46.45 49.34
N LYS A 18 -10.26 -45.24 49.93
CA LYS A 18 -11.38 -44.79 50.82
C LYS A 18 -11.38 -43.25 51.04
N LYS A 19 -12.46 -42.70 51.62
CA LYS A 19 -12.85 -41.27 51.82
C LYS A 19 -13.39 -41.09 53.28
N PRO A 20 -13.80 -39.92 53.84
CA PRO A 20 -14.23 -38.61 53.26
C PRO A 20 -13.08 -37.56 53.23
N SER A 21 -13.10 -36.24 53.54
CA SER A 21 -14.04 -35.22 54.10
C SER A 21 -13.60 -33.79 53.61
N VAL A 22 -14.29 -32.63 53.68
CA VAL A 22 -15.49 -32.08 54.39
C VAL A 22 -15.21 -31.66 55.86
N ALA A 23 -15.43 -30.43 56.37
CA ALA A 23 -15.88 -29.09 55.86
C ALA A 23 -15.00 -27.98 56.55
N ALA A 24 -15.31 -26.67 56.77
CA ALA A 24 -16.46 -25.74 56.61
C ALA A 24 -15.95 -24.25 56.54
N ALA A 25 -16.83 -23.22 56.62
CA ALA A 25 -16.47 -21.78 56.63
C ALA A 25 -17.52 -20.90 57.39
N PRO A 26 -17.22 -19.61 57.68
CA PRO A 26 -17.93 -18.53 56.97
C PRO A 26 -17.15 -17.20 56.70
N VAL A 27 -17.61 -16.45 55.67
CA VAL A 27 -17.63 -14.97 55.47
C VAL A 27 -16.37 -14.14 55.87
N ALA A 28 -15.57 -13.52 55.00
CA ALA A 28 -15.75 -12.74 53.75
C ALA A 28 -15.95 -11.21 53.94
N VAL A 29 -15.07 -10.43 53.29
CA VAL A 29 -15.17 -8.96 53.07
C VAL A 29 -14.84 -8.73 51.60
N GLU A 30 -15.63 -7.90 50.92
CA GLU A 30 -15.61 -7.75 49.47
C GLU A 30 -14.78 -6.53 49.04
N ALA A 31 -13.97 -6.68 47.99
CA ALA A 31 -13.23 -5.59 47.35
C ALA A 31 -13.73 -5.43 45.91
N PRO A 32 -13.95 -4.19 45.41
CA PRO A 32 -14.58 -3.97 44.12
C PRO A 32 -13.69 -4.49 42.97
N PRO A 33 -14.28 -5.11 41.92
CA PRO A 33 -13.51 -5.61 40.79
C PRO A 33 -12.88 -4.46 39.99
N CYS A 34 -11.64 -4.65 39.55
CA CYS A 34 -11.01 -3.73 38.60
C CYS A 34 -11.81 -3.73 37.27
N PRO A 35 -11.91 -2.59 36.58
CA PRO A 35 -12.51 -2.55 35.25
C PRO A 35 -11.74 -3.48 34.29
N PRO A 36 -12.42 -4.13 33.34
CA PRO A 36 -11.75 -5.01 32.38
C PRO A 36 -10.72 -4.21 31.58
N CYS A 37 -9.53 -4.77 31.43
CA CYS A 37 -8.54 -4.23 30.50
C CYS A 37 -9.15 -4.18 29.09
N PRO A 38 -8.89 -3.13 28.29
CA PRO A 38 -9.42 -3.06 26.93
C PRO A 38 -9.00 -4.29 26.14
N GLU A 39 -9.93 -4.85 25.34
CA GLU A 39 -9.63 -6.02 24.52
C GLU A 39 -8.38 -5.76 23.67
N LYS A 40 -7.44 -6.71 23.69
CA LYS A 40 -6.28 -6.68 22.80
C LYS A 40 -6.79 -6.50 21.37
N PRO A 41 -6.27 -5.55 20.56
CA PRO A 41 -6.82 -5.26 19.25
C PRO A 41 -7.03 -6.54 18.45
N LYS A 42 -8.29 -6.75 18.02
CA LYS A 42 -8.66 -7.90 17.20
C LYS A 42 -7.73 -7.90 15.99
N GLU A 43 -7.02 -9.01 15.77
CA GLU A 43 -6.28 -9.18 14.53
C GLU A 43 -7.24 -8.91 13.39
N LEU A 44 -6.86 -8.02 12.45
CA LEU A 44 -7.66 -7.81 11.26
C LEU A 44 -7.77 -9.17 10.58
N GLN A 45 -8.99 -9.68 10.52
CA GLN A 45 -9.25 -10.88 9.73
C GLN A 45 -8.76 -10.59 8.30
N PRO A 46 -7.99 -11.51 7.69
CA PRO A 46 -7.63 -11.36 6.28
C PRO A 46 -8.91 -11.09 5.49
N LEU A 47 -8.92 -10.00 4.71
CA LEU A 47 -10.05 -9.67 3.86
C LEU A 47 -10.38 -10.88 2.99
N ASP A 48 -11.67 -11.23 2.90
CA ASP A 48 -12.11 -12.42 2.18
C ASP A 48 -11.50 -12.46 0.78
N PRO A 49 -10.86 -13.59 0.37
CA PRO A 49 -10.27 -13.70 -0.96
C PRO A 49 -11.31 -13.39 -2.03
N CYS A 50 -10.98 -12.43 -2.92
CA CYS A 50 -11.88 -12.05 -4.00
C CYS A 50 -12.23 -13.30 -4.84
N PRO A 51 -13.52 -13.67 -4.98
CA PRO A 51 -13.92 -15.04 -5.32
C PRO A 51 -13.47 -15.53 -6.71
N GLU A 52 -13.07 -14.64 -7.60
CA GLU A 52 -12.55 -15.00 -8.94
C GLU A 52 -11.06 -15.40 -8.94
N SER A 53 -10.31 -15.24 -7.85
CA SER A 53 -8.86 -15.51 -7.77
C SER A 53 -8.47 -17.00 -7.78
N THR A 54 -9.36 -17.90 -8.17
CA THR A 54 -9.18 -19.37 -8.09
C THR A 54 -9.20 -20.07 -9.45
N GLY A 55 -9.14 -19.32 -10.55
CA GLY A 55 -8.98 -19.87 -11.90
C GLY A 55 -7.51 -20.22 -12.22
N PRO A 56 -7.25 -21.16 -13.16
CA PRO A 56 -5.90 -21.40 -13.66
C PRO A 56 -5.38 -20.16 -14.40
N HIS A 57 -4.16 -19.72 -14.07
CA HIS A 57 -3.54 -18.57 -14.71
C HIS A 57 -3.08 -18.90 -16.14
N ASP A 58 -3.72 -18.28 -17.14
CA ASP A 58 -3.14 -18.16 -18.49
C ASP A 58 -3.28 -16.73 -19.06
N VAL A 59 -4.43 -16.06 -18.91
CA VAL A 59 -4.55 -14.62 -19.23
C VAL A 59 -5.45 -13.85 -18.25
N VAL A 60 -4.89 -13.40 -17.12
CA VAL A 60 -5.60 -12.48 -16.20
C VAL A 60 -5.49 -11.05 -16.73
N ARG A 61 -6.41 -10.68 -17.64
CA ARG A 61 -6.48 -9.29 -18.16
C ARG A 61 -6.95 -8.33 -17.07
N ALA A 62 -6.11 -7.33 -16.81
CA ALA A 62 -6.35 -6.21 -15.91
C ALA A 62 -7.72 -5.55 -16.15
N GLN A 63 -8.69 -5.76 -15.24
CA GLN A 63 -10.06 -5.29 -15.48
C GLN A 63 -10.20 -3.76 -15.34
N PRO A 64 -10.91 -3.08 -16.27
CA PRO A 64 -11.37 -1.71 -16.08
C PRO A 64 -12.21 -1.54 -14.81
N ASN A 65 -12.13 -0.37 -14.19
CA ASN A 65 -12.91 0.08 -13.02
C ASN A 65 -12.76 -0.74 -11.72
N HIS A 66 -12.11 -1.90 -11.73
CA HIS A 66 -11.74 -2.66 -10.53
C HIS A 66 -10.51 -2.05 -9.85
N TYR A 67 -10.46 -2.05 -8.51
CA TYR A 67 -9.27 -1.60 -7.80
C TYR A 67 -8.15 -2.64 -7.87
N PRO A 68 -6.88 -2.22 -8.11
CA PRO A 68 -5.74 -3.13 -8.05
C PRO A 68 -5.60 -3.75 -6.66
N ALA A 69 -5.14 -5.01 -6.60
CA ALA A 69 -4.84 -5.68 -5.34
C ALA A 69 -3.41 -5.36 -4.85
N LEU A 70 -2.94 -6.07 -3.82
CA LEU A 70 -1.56 -6.01 -3.35
C LEU A 70 -0.89 -7.38 -3.45
N LEU A 71 0.20 -7.44 -4.21
CA LEU A 71 1.15 -8.55 -4.27
C LEU A 71 1.77 -8.80 -2.89
N ARG A 72 1.98 -10.08 -2.59
CA ARG A 72 2.69 -10.53 -1.38
C ARG A 72 4.21 -10.28 -1.45
N ILE A 73 4.76 -10.09 -2.64
CA ILE A 73 6.20 -9.92 -2.91
C ILE A 73 6.35 -8.68 -3.80
N PRO A 74 7.29 -7.75 -3.52
CA PRO A 74 7.47 -6.55 -4.33
C PRO A 74 8.15 -6.89 -5.66
N GLU A 75 7.58 -6.43 -6.76
CA GLU A 75 8.19 -6.53 -8.09
C GLU A 75 9.39 -5.59 -8.27
N THR A 76 10.14 -5.79 -9.36
CA THR A 76 11.17 -4.86 -9.81
C THR A 76 10.55 -3.54 -10.29
N MET A 77 11.27 -2.45 -10.07
CA MET A 77 10.88 -1.13 -10.56
C MET A 77 12.14 -0.34 -10.92
N ALA A 78 12.13 0.25 -12.11
CA ALA A 78 13.15 1.21 -12.52
C ALA A 78 12.75 2.63 -12.06
N VAL A 79 13.75 3.44 -11.71
CA VAL A 79 13.58 4.87 -11.42
C VAL A 79 14.34 5.64 -12.49
N VAL A 80 13.69 6.59 -13.15
CA VAL A 80 14.29 7.43 -14.20
C VAL A 80 13.92 8.90 -13.99
N GLY A 81 14.84 9.81 -14.32
CA GLY A 81 14.63 11.26 -14.19
C GLY A 81 15.04 12.00 -15.44
N SER A 82 14.21 12.96 -15.88
CA SER A 82 14.44 13.76 -17.08
C SER A 82 14.54 15.25 -16.73
N GLU A 83 15.77 15.77 -16.61
CA GLU A 83 16.05 17.17 -16.25
C GLU A 83 15.39 18.20 -17.18
N ASN A 84 15.41 17.95 -18.49
CA ASN A 84 14.81 18.86 -19.48
C ASN A 84 13.34 18.55 -19.81
N GLY A 85 12.81 17.41 -19.35
CA GLY A 85 11.45 16.95 -19.69
C GLY A 85 11.13 16.74 -21.18
N CYS A 86 12.09 16.84 -22.11
CA CYS A 86 11.80 16.74 -23.54
C CYS A 86 11.42 15.32 -23.99
N TYR A 87 10.67 15.22 -25.10
CA TYR A 87 10.15 13.95 -25.63
C TYR A 87 11.26 12.90 -25.77
N ASP A 88 12.37 13.22 -26.42
CA ASP A 88 13.47 12.28 -26.65
C ASP A 88 14.13 11.80 -25.35
N SER A 89 14.21 12.66 -24.34
CA SER A 89 14.75 12.30 -23.02
C SER A 89 13.82 11.28 -22.35
N ILE A 90 12.54 11.62 -22.20
CA ILE A 90 11.53 10.74 -21.57
C ILE A 90 11.40 9.42 -22.36
N CYS A 91 11.41 9.48 -23.69
CA CYS A 91 11.34 8.30 -24.56
C CYS A 91 12.55 7.37 -24.40
N LYS A 92 13.78 7.91 -24.37
CA LYS A 92 15.00 7.14 -24.12
C LYS A 92 14.99 6.53 -22.70
N LEU A 93 14.57 7.30 -21.71
CA LEU A 93 14.52 6.88 -20.30
C LEU A 93 13.48 5.78 -20.06
N LEU A 94 12.25 5.91 -20.57
CA LEU A 94 11.23 4.87 -20.49
C LEU A 94 11.66 3.59 -21.21
N ARG A 95 12.18 3.69 -22.44
CA ARG A 95 12.73 2.54 -23.17
C ARG A 95 13.94 1.90 -22.47
N ALA A 96 14.70 2.66 -21.67
CA ALA A 96 15.76 2.11 -20.84
C ALA A 96 15.19 1.39 -19.61
N GLY A 97 14.26 2.00 -18.87
CA GLY A 97 13.62 1.40 -17.70
C GLY A 97 12.87 0.10 -18.02
N PHE A 98 12.13 0.08 -19.13
CA PHE A 98 11.41 -1.10 -19.64
C PHE A 98 12.30 -2.23 -20.20
N ARG A 99 13.64 -2.12 -20.11
CA ARG A 99 14.56 -3.26 -20.28
C ARG A 99 14.98 -3.91 -18.95
N CYS A 100 14.59 -3.32 -17.82
CA CYS A 100 14.99 -3.76 -16.48
C CYS A 100 13.80 -4.04 -15.53
N ALA A 101 12.64 -3.45 -15.78
CA ALA A 101 11.41 -3.68 -15.02
C ALA A 101 10.16 -3.35 -15.85
N GLU A 102 9.04 -4.01 -15.55
CA GLU A 102 7.72 -3.67 -16.10
C GLU A 102 7.11 -2.42 -15.46
N ARG A 103 7.74 -1.90 -14.40
CA ARG A 103 7.30 -0.74 -13.61
C ARG A 103 8.38 0.33 -13.67
N VAL A 104 8.04 1.55 -14.08
CA VAL A 104 8.98 2.66 -14.21
C VAL A 104 8.42 3.90 -13.53
N PHE A 105 9.08 4.34 -12.46
CA PHE A 105 8.84 5.65 -11.84
C PHE A 105 9.59 6.72 -12.63
N VAL A 106 8.87 7.70 -13.16
CA VAL A 106 9.39 8.78 -14.00
C VAL A 106 9.31 10.10 -13.24
N MET A 107 10.45 10.74 -13.04
CA MET A 107 10.54 12.11 -12.53
C MET A 107 10.73 13.08 -13.70
N ALA A 108 9.83 14.04 -13.85
CA ALA A 108 9.92 15.14 -14.79
C ALA A 108 9.86 16.49 -14.02
N PRO A 109 10.30 17.61 -14.61
CA PRO A 109 10.51 18.86 -13.87
C PRO A 109 9.23 19.49 -13.30
N TRP A 110 8.07 19.06 -13.78
CA TRP A 110 6.74 19.51 -13.36
C TRP A 110 5.92 18.42 -12.66
N GLY A 111 6.42 17.19 -12.52
CA GLY A 111 5.62 16.08 -12.01
C GLY A 111 6.31 14.73 -11.96
N ASN A 112 5.82 13.87 -11.07
CA ASN A 112 6.23 12.48 -10.93
C ASN A 112 5.10 11.56 -11.41
N TYR A 113 5.47 10.47 -12.07
CA TYR A 113 4.54 9.53 -12.70
C TYR A 113 4.99 8.09 -12.43
N VAL A 114 4.06 7.14 -12.49
CA VAL A 114 4.41 5.71 -12.56
C VAL A 114 3.82 5.14 -13.84
N VAL A 115 4.67 4.57 -14.69
CA VAL A 115 4.23 3.82 -15.87
C VAL A 115 4.41 2.35 -15.59
N PHE A 116 3.33 1.59 -15.74
CA PHE A 116 3.34 0.14 -15.78
C PHE A 116 3.17 -0.29 -17.23
N ARG A 117 3.90 -1.34 -17.62
CA ARG A 117 3.71 -2.05 -18.88
C ARG A 117 3.12 -3.42 -18.57
N TYR A 118 2.19 -3.86 -19.40
CA TYR A 118 1.59 -5.19 -19.31
C TYR A 118 1.58 -5.85 -20.69
N HIS A 119 1.80 -7.17 -20.74
CA HIS A 119 1.94 -7.92 -21.99
C HIS A 119 0.61 -8.58 -22.38
N ASN A 120 0.03 -8.15 -23.50
CA ASN A 120 -1.27 -8.59 -23.99
C ASN A 120 -1.12 -9.51 -25.21
N ASN A 121 -0.50 -10.68 -24.99
CA ASN A 121 -0.17 -11.75 -25.96
C ASN A 121 0.79 -11.37 -27.11
N THR A 122 0.50 -10.30 -27.84
CA THR A 122 1.31 -9.78 -28.96
C THR A 122 1.88 -8.39 -28.69
N ASP A 123 1.15 -7.57 -27.92
CA ASP A 123 1.41 -6.14 -27.78
C ASP A 123 1.55 -5.70 -26.33
N PHE A 124 2.21 -4.56 -26.12
CA PHE A 124 2.37 -3.95 -24.80
C PHE A 124 1.29 -2.89 -24.58
N ILE A 125 0.45 -3.06 -23.56
CA ILE A 125 -0.44 -2.00 -23.07
C ILE A 125 0.22 -1.30 -21.88
N TYR A 126 -0.14 -0.03 -21.65
CA TYR A 126 0.48 0.82 -20.63
C TYR A 126 -0.57 1.42 -19.70
N PHE A 127 -0.24 1.46 -18.41
CA PHE A 127 -1.03 2.12 -17.37
C PHE A 127 -0.21 3.21 -16.70
N LEU A 128 -0.74 4.44 -16.69
CA LEU A 128 -0.08 5.62 -16.12
C LEU A 128 -0.79 6.09 -14.85
N PHE A 129 -0.02 6.30 -13.79
CA PHE A 129 -0.41 7.10 -12.64
C PHE A 129 0.15 8.52 -12.78
N ASP A 130 -0.71 9.52 -12.90
CA ASP A 130 -0.38 10.93 -12.72
C ASP A 130 -0.99 11.42 -11.40
N GLY A 131 -0.15 11.66 -10.40
CA GLY A 131 -0.61 12.04 -9.07
C GLY A 131 0.54 12.20 -8.07
N CYS A 132 0.24 12.80 -6.92
CA CYS A 132 1.22 12.90 -5.84
C CYS A 132 1.47 11.52 -5.22
N THR A 133 2.74 11.10 -5.15
CA THR A 133 3.15 9.96 -4.34
C THR A 133 4.11 10.38 -3.24
N CYS A 134 3.73 10.03 -2.01
CA CYS A 134 4.59 10.09 -0.83
C CYS A 134 5.30 8.74 -0.57
N ASP A 135 4.87 7.67 -1.27
CA ASP A 135 5.39 6.32 -1.12
C ASP A 135 5.50 5.64 -2.50
N VAL A 136 6.74 5.60 -3.01
CA VAL A 136 7.07 4.92 -4.27
C VAL A 136 7.04 3.39 -4.11
N ASN A 137 7.23 2.87 -2.89
CA ASN A 137 7.23 1.42 -2.65
C ASN A 137 5.84 0.81 -2.79
N ARG A 138 4.75 1.54 -2.48
CA ARG A 138 3.36 1.10 -2.75
C ARG A 138 3.18 0.55 -4.17
N PHE A 139 3.77 1.21 -5.17
CA PHE A 139 3.67 0.80 -6.57
C PHE A 139 4.50 -0.45 -6.92
N ARG A 140 5.39 -0.92 -6.04
CA ARG A 140 6.08 -2.21 -6.17
C ARG A 140 5.24 -3.38 -5.70
N TYR A 141 4.31 -3.13 -4.77
CA TYR A 141 3.37 -4.11 -4.24
C TYR A 141 2.02 -4.09 -4.97
N LEU A 142 1.72 -3.11 -5.81
CA LEU A 142 0.45 -3.04 -6.53
C LEU A 142 0.26 -4.24 -7.49
N ASP A 143 -0.91 -4.86 -7.52
CA ASP A 143 -1.25 -5.91 -8.50
C ASP A 143 -2.28 -5.39 -9.51
N LEU A 144 -1.82 -5.08 -10.73
CA LEU A 144 -2.67 -4.63 -11.82
C LEU A 144 -3.46 -5.75 -12.51
N SER A 145 -3.15 -7.04 -12.27
CA SER A 145 -3.93 -8.14 -12.86
C SER A 145 -5.38 -8.13 -12.34
N CYS A 146 -5.58 -7.74 -11.08
CA CYS A 146 -6.89 -7.66 -10.45
C CYS A 146 -7.69 -6.40 -10.82
N GLY A 147 -7.06 -5.33 -11.33
CA GLY A 147 -7.75 -4.07 -11.55
C GLY A 147 -6.87 -2.88 -11.95
N THR A 148 -7.51 -1.84 -12.48
CA THR A 148 -6.88 -0.66 -13.12
C THR A 148 -7.48 0.68 -12.67
N ALA A 149 -8.40 0.69 -11.70
CA ALA A 149 -9.02 1.93 -11.20
C ALA A 149 -7.97 2.91 -10.64
N GLY A 150 -8.05 4.16 -11.08
CA GLY A 150 -7.07 5.21 -10.75
C GLY A 150 -5.87 5.32 -11.70
N PHE A 151 -5.83 4.53 -12.78
CA PHE A 151 -4.79 4.57 -13.81
C PHE A 151 -5.36 4.96 -15.16
N LEU A 152 -4.57 5.69 -15.95
CA LEU A 152 -4.88 6.03 -17.34
C LEU A 152 -4.34 4.94 -18.27
N PHE A 153 -5.21 4.38 -19.10
CA PHE A 153 -4.87 3.34 -20.07
C PHE A 153 -4.35 3.95 -21.39
N PHE A 154 -3.32 3.34 -21.97
CA PHE A 154 -2.78 3.69 -23.28
C PHE A 154 -2.31 2.44 -24.05
N ASP A 155 -2.67 2.34 -25.33
CA ASP A 155 -2.18 1.28 -26.22
C ASP A 155 -0.72 1.49 -26.65
N ASN A 156 -0.22 2.73 -26.69
CA ASN A 156 1.15 3.04 -27.13
C ASN A 156 1.96 3.82 -26.10
N LEU A 157 3.25 3.49 -26.02
CA LEU A 157 4.24 4.26 -25.25
C LEU A 157 4.37 5.73 -25.72
N HIS A 158 4.12 6.00 -27.02
CA HIS A 158 4.07 7.36 -27.57
C HIS A 158 3.03 8.22 -26.85
N ASP A 159 1.87 7.65 -26.56
CA ASP A 159 0.71 8.38 -26.04
C ASP A 159 0.87 8.64 -24.54
N VAL A 160 1.51 7.71 -23.81
CA VAL A 160 2.01 7.92 -22.45
C VAL A 160 2.97 9.12 -22.38
N ILE A 161 3.98 9.16 -23.27
CA ILE A 161 4.97 10.27 -23.29
C ILE A 161 4.27 11.59 -23.66
N SER A 162 3.36 11.56 -24.63
CA SER A 162 2.59 12.72 -25.08
C SER A 162 1.71 13.28 -23.95
N TYR A 163 1.07 12.40 -23.16
CA TYR A 163 0.34 12.80 -21.96
C TYR A 163 1.27 13.43 -20.92
N ILE A 164 2.41 12.81 -20.60
CA ILE A 164 3.37 13.33 -19.61
C ILE A 164 3.80 14.77 -19.98
N ILE A 165 4.07 15.03 -21.27
CA ILE A 165 4.42 16.37 -21.77
C ILE A 165 3.23 17.32 -21.73
N GLN A 166 2.05 16.90 -22.17
CA GLN A 166 0.85 17.75 -22.21
C GLN A 166 0.38 18.13 -20.79
N SER A 167 0.52 17.23 -19.81
CA SER A 167 0.16 17.48 -18.41
C SER A 167 0.92 18.67 -17.79
N ARG A 168 2.10 19.04 -18.31
CA ARG A 168 2.80 20.29 -17.97
C ARG A 168 1.91 21.52 -18.17
N LYS A 169 1.19 21.58 -19.30
CA LYS A 169 0.29 22.71 -19.61
C LYS A 169 -0.89 22.74 -18.66
N THR A 170 -1.46 21.56 -18.35
CA THR A 170 -2.56 21.42 -17.38
C THR A 170 -2.14 21.86 -15.99
N ARG A 171 -0.96 21.46 -15.52
CA ARG A 171 -0.41 21.85 -14.21
C ARG A 171 -0.17 23.36 -14.14
N LEU A 172 0.51 23.96 -15.12
CA LEU A 172 0.71 25.41 -15.22
C LEU A 172 -0.63 26.19 -15.30
N TYR A 173 -1.63 25.65 -15.99
CA TYR A 173 -2.97 26.26 -16.05
C TYR A 173 -3.67 26.24 -14.68
N LEU A 174 -3.63 25.10 -13.98
CA LEU A 174 -4.18 24.97 -12.63
C LEU A 174 -3.43 25.83 -11.60
N GLU A 175 -2.11 25.95 -11.69
CA GLU A 175 -1.29 26.85 -10.87
C GLU A 175 -1.68 28.32 -11.09
N ASN A 176 -1.90 28.74 -12.34
CA ASN A 176 -2.38 30.09 -12.66
C ASN A 176 -3.81 30.34 -12.16
N LEU A 177 -4.73 29.39 -12.32
CA LEU A 177 -6.09 29.50 -11.76
C LEU A 177 -6.08 29.58 -10.24
N ASN A 178 -5.28 28.74 -9.57
CA ASN A 178 -5.11 28.77 -8.12
C ASN A 178 -4.56 30.13 -7.67
N LYS A 179 -3.59 30.71 -8.39
CA LYS A 179 -3.08 32.05 -8.10
C LYS A 179 -4.17 33.11 -8.23
N ILE A 180 -4.93 33.13 -9.32
CA ILE A 180 -6.03 34.08 -9.54
C ILE A 180 -7.08 33.98 -8.42
N ALA A 181 -7.46 32.77 -8.02
CA ALA A 181 -8.41 32.56 -6.93
C ALA A 181 -7.84 33.02 -5.56
N ILE A 182 -6.54 32.82 -5.31
CA ILE A 182 -5.87 33.33 -4.10
C ILE A 182 -5.81 34.86 -4.12
N ASP A 183 -5.43 35.47 -5.24
CA ASP A 183 -5.37 36.92 -5.42
C ASP A 183 -6.76 37.56 -5.16
N GLN A 184 -7.85 36.97 -5.69
CA GLN A 184 -9.24 37.38 -5.42
C GLN A 184 -9.64 37.25 -3.94
N ILE A 185 -9.31 36.14 -3.27
CA ILE A 185 -9.60 35.96 -1.83
C ILE A 185 -8.81 36.98 -0.99
N VAL A 186 -7.60 37.33 -1.40
CA VAL A 186 -6.76 38.34 -0.74
C VAL A 186 -7.29 39.76 -0.96
N GLU A 187 -7.90 40.04 -2.12
CA GLU A 187 -8.59 41.30 -2.41
C GLU A 187 -9.90 41.45 -1.61
N GLU A 188 -10.72 40.40 -1.55
CA GLU A 188 -12.03 40.42 -0.89
C GLU A 188 -11.94 40.35 0.65
N TYR A 189 -11.01 39.54 1.21
CA TYR A 189 -10.91 39.28 2.66
C TYR A 189 -9.60 39.73 3.31
N GLY A 190 -8.68 40.34 2.55
CA GLY A 190 -7.38 40.77 3.04
C GLY A 190 -6.40 39.62 3.33
N ALA A 191 -5.10 39.84 3.07
CA ALA A 191 -4.06 38.81 3.17
C ALA A 191 -3.99 38.05 4.51
N VAL A 192 -4.46 38.66 5.61
CA VAL A 192 -4.42 38.09 6.96
C VAL A 192 -5.31 36.84 7.08
N THR A 193 -6.48 36.82 6.43
CA THR A 193 -7.48 35.75 6.62
C THR A 193 -7.10 34.44 5.93
N TYR A 194 -6.50 34.51 4.74
CA TYR A 194 -6.10 33.35 3.95
C TYR A 194 -5.10 32.44 4.70
N THR A 195 -4.16 33.04 5.44
CA THR A 195 -3.08 32.31 6.15
C THR A 195 -3.59 31.32 7.20
N GLN A 196 -4.79 31.52 7.75
CA GLN A 196 -5.34 30.64 8.79
C GLN A 196 -5.97 29.37 8.20
N LYS A 197 -6.72 29.46 7.08
CA LYS A 197 -7.35 28.29 6.46
C LYS A 197 -6.33 27.28 5.92
N ALA A 198 -5.18 27.74 5.42
CA ALA A 198 -4.09 26.88 4.94
C ALA A 198 -3.48 25.98 6.03
N LYS A 199 -3.71 26.27 7.32
CA LYS A 199 -3.09 25.55 8.44
C LYS A 199 -3.94 24.40 9.00
N CYS A 200 -5.24 24.35 8.69
CA CYS A 200 -6.18 23.35 9.21
C CYS A 200 -6.46 22.16 8.26
N MET A 201 -5.73 22.04 7.15
CA MET A 201 -5.83 20.91 6.20
C MET A 201 -4.63 19.94 6.30
N ARG A 202 -3.96 19.90 7.46
CA ARG A 202 -3.10 18.77 7.84
C ARG A 202 -3.92 17.84 8.72
N PHE A 203 -4.26 16.69 8.16
CA PHE A 203 -5.08 15.67 8.80
C PHE A 203 -4.46 15.17 10.12
N ALA A 204 -5.34 14.84 11.06
CA ALA A 204 -5.07 13.94 12.19
C ALA A 204 -5.47 12.51 11.81
#